data_AF-K1MJB3-F1
#
_entry.id   AF-K1MJB3-F1
#
_cell.length_a   1.000
_cell.length_b   1.000
_cell.length_c   1.000
_cell.angle_alpha   90.00
_cell.angle_beta   90.00
_cell.angle_gamma   90.00
#
_symmetry.space_group_name_H-M   'P 1'
#
loop_
_entity.id
_entity.type
_entity.pdbx_description
1 polymer ?
#
loop_
_entity_poly.entity_id
_entity_poly.type
_entity_poly.pdbx_seq_one_letter_code
_entity_poly.pdbx_strand_id
1 'polypeptide(L)'
;MSYRQLHFICLDGDNHQVVQILRTRYKKTLLKYFGRFSLQARANVKTVTMDLNFYYQDIVRACFPNAQIVIDRFHMIQMLTRSFNSLRFQVMKTFDKRSRQYQLLKSPWKLYLKKFDELEKVHPHYNWHYKDCLTQAQVVTEGINTSTTLENSYNLMQSFIQAVETGNTHELNLLINCQDQIGTLMHKTLLTFKHNLKAVLNGAKLPYSNGCLEGFNRKLNLSIRKKVDKNIVMFLSTFIL
;
A
#
# COMPACT_ATOMS: atom_id res chain seq x y z
N MET A 1 -31.85 0.89 -0.58
CA MET A 1 -30.47 0.67 -1.06
C MET A 1 -29.65 1.94 -0.81
N SER A 2 -28.74 1.94 0.18
CA SER A 2 -27.86 3.09 0.43
C SER A 2 -26.70 3.04 -0.56
N TYR A 3 -26.71 3.90 -1.57
CA TYR A 3 -25.56 4.09 -2.45
C TYR A 3 -24.40 4.62 -1.62
N ARG A 4 -23.29 3.87 -1.57
CA ARG A 4 -22.03 4.29 -0.94
C ARG A 4 -21.55 5.56 -1.63
N GLN A 5 -21.55 6.68 -0.90
CA GLN A 5 -21.10 7.97 -1.41
C GLN A 5 -19.63 8.16 -1.07
N LEU A 6 -18.79 8.25 -2.10
CA LEU A 6 -17.34 8.42 -1.96
C LEU A 6 -17.04 9.90 -1.78
N HIS A 7 -16.34 10.22 -0.69
CA HIS A 7 -15.96 11.58 -0.33
C HIS A 7 -14.50 11.83 -0.69
N PHE A 8 -14.18 13.09 -0.98
CA PHE A 8 -12.81 13.55 -1.14
C PHE A 8 -12.44 14.37 0.10
N ILE A 9 -11.35 13.98 0.76
CA ILE A 9 -10.89 14.63 1.99
C ILE A 9 -9.53 15.24 1.70
N CYS A 10 -9.39 16.52 2.03
CA CYS A 10 -8.16 17.27 1.94
C CYS A 10 -7.72 17.68 3.35
N LEU A 11 -6.49 17.31 3.71
CA LEU A 11 -5.86 17.68 4.96
C LEU A 11 -4.61 18.51 4.69
N ASP A 12 -4.28 19.34 5.68
CA ASP A 12 -2.98 20.00 5.79
C ASP A 12 -1.90 18.96 6.10
N GLY A 13 -0.82 18.97 5.32
CA GLY A 13 0.33 18.07 5.47
C GLY A 13 1.14 18.27 6.75
N ASP A 14 1.16 19.47 7.29
CA ASP A 14 2.03 19.88 8.40
C ASP A 14 1.27 19.83 9.73
N ASN A 15 0.02 20.31 9.76
CA ASN A 15 -0.79 20.39 10.98
C ASN A 15 -1.88 19.32 11.09
N HIS A 16 -2.05 18.49 10.05
CA HIS A 16 -3.06 17.42 9.97
C HIS A 16 -4.51 17.88 10.19
N GLN A 17 -4.79 19.17 9.99
CA GLN A 17 -6.13 19.73 10.08
C GLN A 17 -6.93 19.46 8.81
N VAL A 18 -8.24 19.29 8.97
CA VAL A 18 -9.16 19.13 7.84
C VAL A 18 -9.32 20.47 7.15
N VAL A 19 -8.82 20.56 5.93
CA VAL A 19 -9.00 21.73 5.07
C VAL A 19 -10.38 21.68 4.42
N GLN A 20 -10.76 20.53 3.86
CA GLN A 20 -12.05 20.38 3.21
C GLN A 20 -12.50 18.92 3.08
N ILE A 21 -13.83 18.72 3.12
CA ILE A 21 -14.49 17.47 2.74
C ILE A 21 -15.48 17.74 1.61
N LEU A 22 -15.24 17.17 0.44
CA LEU A 22 -16.14 17.25 -0.71
C LEU A 22 -16.99 15.99 -0.80
N ARG A 23 -18.29 16.16 -1.05
CA ARG A 23 -19.29 15.07 -1.16
C ARG A 23 -19.11 14.17 -2.39
N THR A 24 -18.28 14.57 -3.34
CA THR A 24 -17.99 13.79 -4.54
C THR A 24 -16.50 13.80 -4.84
N ARG A 25 -16.07 12.77 -5.58
CA ARG A 25 -14.67 12.55 -5.97
C ARG A 25 -14.37 12.84 -7.43
N TYR A 26 -15.35 13.41 -8.16
CA TYR A 26 -15.30 13.56 -9.62
C TYR A 26 -14.40 14.72 -10.04
N LYS A 27 -13.62 14.51 -11.11
CA LYS A 27 -12.66 15.47 -11.70
C LYS A 27 -13.27 16.85 -11.92
N LYS A 28 -14.46 16.94 -12.50
CA LYS A 28 -15.15 18.22 -12.72
C LYS A 28 -15.39 18.98 -11.40
N THR A 29 -15.80 18.29 -10.35
CA THR A 29 -16.04 18.91 -9.03
C THR A 29 -14.73 19.34 -8.38
N LEU A 30 -13.68 18.52 -8.45
CA LEU A 30 -12.36 18.84 -7.88
C LEU A 30 -11.71 20.02 -8.60
N LEU A 31 -11.70 20.02 -9.93
CA LEU A 31 -11.18 21.14 -10.73
C LEU A 31 -11.95 22.43 -10.45
N LYS A 32 -13.29 22.37 -10.34
CA LYS A 32 -14.12 23.54 -10.01
C LYS A 32 -13.83 24.06 -8.60
N TYR A 33 -13.64 23.18 -7.63
CA TYR A 33 -13.34 23.58 -6.25
C TYR A 33 -11.96 24.25 -6.17
N PHE A 34 -10.91 23.58 -6.64
CA PHE A 34 -9.56 24.11 -6.58
C PHE A 34 -9.36 25.33 -7.49
N GLY A 35 -10.08 25.42 -8.61
CA GLY A 35 -10.03 26.56 -9.51
C GLY A 35 -10.52 27.88 -8.92
N ARG A 36 -11.17 27.87 -7.74
CA ARG A 36 -11.53 29.09 -7.00
C ARG A 36 -10.32 29.79 -6.38
N PHE A 37 -9.24 29.06 -6.17
CA PHE A 37 -8.00 29.60 -5.61
C PHE A 37 -7.11 30.16 -6.72
N SER A 38 -6.40 31.25 -6.40
CA SER A 38 -5.47 31.89 -7.33
C SER A 38 -4.41 30.90 -7.81
N LEU A 39 -3.92 31.10 -9.04
CA LEU A 39 -2.84 30.25 -9.57
C LEU A 39 -1.59 30.33 -8.69
N GLN A 40 -1.28 31.50 -8.15
CA GLN A 40 -0.15 31.71 -7.26
C GLN A 40 -0.27 30.85 -5.99
N ALA A 41 -1.45 30.85 -5.35
CA ALA A 41 -1.64 30.02 -4.16
C ALA A 41 -1.59 28.52 -4.47
N ARG A 42 -2.12 28.10 -5.62
CA ARG A 42 -2.02 26.71 -6.06
C ARG A 42 -0.60 26.29 -6.43
N ALA A 43 0.21 27.22 -6.92
CA ALA A 43 1.62 27.01 -7.24
C ALA A 43 2.51 26.91 -6.00
N ASN A 44 2.03 27.36 -4.84
CA ASN A 44 2.75 27.28 -3.56
C ASN A 44 2.69 25.89 -2.90
N VAL A 45 1.78 25.02 -3.35
CA VAL A 45 1.68 23.64 -2.85
C VAL A 45 2.95 22.88 -3.21
N LYS A 46 3.65 22.35 -2.20
CA LYS A 46 4.94 21.67 -2.39
C LYS A 46 4.81 20.19 -2.67
N THR A 47 3.97 19.49 -1.92
CA THR A 47 3.76 18.05 -2.13
C THR A 47 2.29 17.68 -2.08
N VAL A 48 1.93 16.64 -2.83
CA VAL A 48 0.61 15.99 -2.74
C VAL A 48 0.78 14.52 -2.43
N THR A 49 0.37 14.08 -1.24
CA THR A 49 0.38 12.64 -0.89
C THR A 49 -0.97 12.01 -1.24
N MET A 50 -0.95 10.90 -1.97
CA MET A 50 -2.16 10.22 -2.43
C MET A 50 -1.97 8.70 -2.54
N ASP A 51 -3.08 7.99 -2.59
CA ASP A 51 -3.09 6.58 -2.99
C ASP A 51 -2.77 6.43 -4.48
N LEU A 52 -2.34 5.23 -4.89
CA LEU A 52 -1.95 4.95 -6.26
C LEU A 52 -3.18 4.80 -7.18
N ASN A 53 -3.74 5.94 -7.59
CA ASN A 53 -4.84 6.01 -8.54
C ASN A 53 -4.52 7.01 -9.65
N PHE A 54 -4.32 6.49 -10.87
CA PHE A 54 -3.95 7.26 -12.05
C PHE A 54 -4.86 8.47 -12.30
N TYR A 55 -6.16 8.34 -12.03
CA TYR A 55 -7.15 9.41 -12.22
C TYR A 55 -6.80 10.70 -11.47
N TYR A 56 -6.18 10.60 -10.30
CA TYR A 56 -5.90 11.75 -9.44
C TYR A 56 -4.62 12.47 -9.79
N GLN A 57 -3.68 11.79 -10.44
CA GLN A 57 -2.42 12.43 -10.82
C GLN A 57 -2.64 13.54 -11.83
N ASP A 58 -3.51 13.32 -12.82
CA ASP A 58 -3.85 14.35 -13.80
C ASP A 58 -4.58 15.53 -13.16
N ILE A 59 -5.43 15.27 -12.17
CA ILE A 59 -6.13 16.31 -11.42
C ILE A 59 -5.12 17.13 -10.62
N VAL A 60 -4.18 16.46 -9.94
CA VAL A 60 -3.16 17.13 -9.13
C VAL A 60 -2.23 17.94 -10.00
N ARG A 61 -1.76 17.43 -11.13
CA ARG A 61 -0.93 18.20 -12.06
C ARG A 61 -1.66 19.42 -12.61
N ALA A 62 -2.96 19.31 -12.88
CA ALA A 62 -3.77 20.44 -13.35
C ALA A 62 -4.06 21.47 -12.25
N CYS A 63 -4.30 21.03 -11.02
CA CYS A 63 -4.59 21.91 -9.90
C CYS A 63 -3.32 22.54 -9.32
N PHE A 64 -2.24 21.79 -9.15
CA PHE A 64 -1.05 22.13 -8.39
C PHE A 64 0.21 21.89 -9.23
N PRO A 65 0.58 22.83 -10.11
CA PRO A 65 1.58 22.60 -11.14
C PRO A 65 2.99 22.31 -10.59
N ASN A 66 3.32 22.86 -9.42
CA ASN A 66 4.65 22.72 -8.81
C ASN A 66 4.73 21.58 -7.78
N ALA A 67 3.61 20.92 -7.47
CA ALA A 67 3.56 19.97 -6.38
C ALA A 67 4.20 18.62 -6.77
N GLN A 68 5.05 18.10 -5.91
CA GLN A 68 5.58 16.75 -6.03
C GLN A 68 4.53 15.74 -5.57
N ILE A 69 4.20 14.78 -6.43
CA ILE A 69 3.30 13.69 -6.04
C ILE A 69 4.09 12.67 -5.21
N VAL A 70 3.50 12.27 -4.09
CA VAL A 70 4.00 11.29 -3.14
C VAL A 70 2.98 10.16 -3.05
N ILE A 71 3.41 8.92 -3.29
CA ILE A 71 2.53 7.77 -3.09
C ILE A 71 2.60 7.30 -1.65
N ASP A 72 1.44 7.02 -1.07
CA ASP A 72 1.35 6.52 0.29
C ASP A 72 2.04 5.14 0.46
N ARG A 73 2.93 5.06 1.45
CA ARG A 73 3.74 3.88 1.76
C ARG A 73 2.90 2.68 2.17
N PHE A 74 1.89 2.90 3.00
CA PHE A 74 1.00 1.83 3.43
C PHE A 74 0.24 1.25 2.23
N HIS A 75 -0.24 2.09 1.32
CA HIS A 75 -0.89 1.63 0.10
C HIS A 75 0.06 0.80 -0.79
N MET A 76 1.31 1.23 -0.96
CA MET A 76 2.32 0.47 -1.73
C MET A 76 2.55 -0.93 -1.14
N ILE A 77 2.82 -0.99 0.17
CA ILE A 77 3.04 -2.26 0.89
C ILE A 77 1.79 -3.14 0.82
N GLN A 78 0.60 -2.55 0.98
CA GLN A 78 -0.67 -3.27 0.91
C GLN A 78 -0.92 -3.88 -0.48
N MET A 79 -0.58 -3.18 -1.56
CA MET A 79 -0.69 -3.71 -2.92
C MET A 79 0.17 -4.96 -3.10
N LEU A 80 1.44 -4.91 -2.70
CA LEU A 80 2.36 -6.07 -2.79
C LEU A 80 1.89 -7.23 -1.92
N THR A 81 1.49 -6.95 -0.67
CA THR A 81 1.00 -7.96 0.27
C THR A 81 -0.22 -8.70 -0.27
N ARG A 82 -1.15 -7.97 -0.91
CA ARG A 82 -2.32 -8.58 -1.57
C ARG A 82 -1.91 -9.43 -2.77
N SER A 83 -0.96 -8.96 -3.57
CA SER A 83 -0.43 -9.67 -4.72
C SER A 83 0.24 -10.98 -4.33
N PHE A 84 1.10 -10.95 -3.31
CA PHE A 84 1.72 -12.14 -2.73
C PHE A 84 0.66 -13.09 -2.16
N ASN A 85 -0.28 -12.60 -1.35
CA ASN A 85 -1.30 -13.45 -0.73
C ASN A 85 -2.21 -14.12 -1.77
N SER A 86 -2.48 -13.45 -2.90
CA SER A 86 -3.19 -14.05 -4.04
C SER A 86 -2.39 -15.21 -4.64
N LEU A 87 -1.08 -15.03 -4.88
CA LEU A 87 -0.21 -16.10 -5.37
C LEU A 87 -0.13 -17.27 -4.37
N ARG A 88 0.10 -16.98 -3.09
CA ARG A 88 0.11 -17.98 -2.00
C ARG A 88 -1.15 -18.83 -2.03
N PHE A 89 -2.32 -18.20 -2.18
CA PHE A 89 -3.59 -18.91 -2.26
C PHE A 89 -3.72 -19.77 -3.52
N GLN A 90 -3.21 -19.31 -4.66
CA GLN A 90 -3.19 -20.09 -5.91
C GLN A 90 -2.30 -21.33 -5.77
N VAL A 91 -1.06 -21.16 -5.29
CA VAL A 91 -0.11 -22.26 -5.04
C VAL A 91 -0.66 -23.22 -3.99
N MET A 92 -1.21 -22.71 -2.89
CA MET A 92 -1.86 -23.55 -1.87
C MET A 92 -2.94 -24.45 -2.46
N LYS A 93 -3.73 -23.96 -3.42
CA LYS A 93 -4.82 -24.73 -4.05
C LYS A 93 -4.36 -25.84 -5.00
N THR A 94 -3.10 -25.86 -5.42
CA THR A 94 -2.57 -26.95 -6.27
C THR A 94 -2.25 -28.20 -5.47
N PHE A 95 -2.12 -28.09 -4.16
CA PHE A 95 -1.82 -29.21 -3.27
C PHE A 95 -3.08 -29.89 -2.72
N ASP A 96 -2.97 -31.17 -2.39
CA ASP A 96 -4.02 -31.89 -1.68
C ASP A 96 -4.27 -31.28 -0.28
N LYS A 97 -5.54 -31.23 0.15
CA LYS A 97 -5.93 -30.57 1.41
C LYS A 97 -5.32 -31.23 2.66
N ARG A 98 -4.90 -32.48 2.57
CA ARG A 98 -4.27 -33.24 3.66
C ARG A 98 -2.75 -33.16 3.60
N SER A 99 -2.17 -32.58 2.55
CA SER A 99 -0.72 -32.49 2.40
C SER A 99 -0.13 -31.47 3.38
N ARG A 100 1.14 -31.69 3.74
CA ARG A 100 1.91 -30.78 4.58
C ARG A 100 2.04 -29.39 3.95
N GLN A 101 2.30 -29.33 2.64
CA GLN A 101 2.42 -28.06 1.89
C GLN A 101 1.14 -27.24 1.97
N TYR A 102 -0.03 -27.87 1.80
CA TYR A 102 -1.31 -27.19 1.93
C TYR A 102 -1.50 -26.60 3.34
N GLN A 103 -1.17 -27.37 4.38
CA GLN A 103 -1.35 -26.95 5.78
C GLN A 103 -0.40 -25.83 6.16
N LEU A 104 0.87 -25.89 5.73
CA LEU A 104 1.88 -24.83 5.90
C LEU A 104 1.45 -23.53 5.23
N LEU A 105 0.89 -23.60 4.02
CA LEU A 105 0.44 -22.40 3.33
C LEU A 105 -0.87 -21.85 3.90
N LYS A 106 -1.77 -22.71 4.42
CA LYS A 106 -3.11 -22.31 4.85
C LYS A 106 -3.20 -21.80 6.27
N SER A 107 -2.82 -22.64 7.24
CA SER A 107 -3.11 -22.37 8.66
C SER A 107 -2.33 -21.15 9.18
N PRO A 108 -1.00 -21.05 8.98
CA PRO A 108 -0.21 -19.93 9.46
C PRO A 108 -0.16 -18.76 8.45
N TRP A 109 -1.21 -18.53 7.67
CA TRP A 109 -1.20 -17.52 6.58
C TRP A 109 -0.80 -16.11 7.02
N LYS A 110 -1.04 -15.76 8.30
CA LYS A 110 -0.67 -14.46 8.88
C LYS A 110 0.85 -14.28 9.00
N LEU A 111 1.61 -15.36 9.18
CA LEU A 111 3.07 -15.29 9.33
C LEU A 111 3.73 -14.76 8.07
N TYR A 112 3.23 -15.15 6.89
CA TYR A 112 3.74 -14.67 5.61
C TYR A 112 3.50 -13.17 5.36
N LEU A 113 2.68 -12.50 6.17
CA LEU A 113 2.43 -11.06 6.05
C LEU A 113 3.20 -10.24 7.09
N LYS A 114 3.89 -10.90 8.02
CA LYS A 114 4.81 -10.25 8.96
C LYS A 114 6.16 -9.99 8.29
N LYS A 115 6.93 -9.08 8.85
CA LYS A 115 8.34 -8.95 8.49
C LYS A 115 9.07 -10.22 8.92
N PHE A 116 9.94 -10.74 8.07
CA PHE A 116 10.69 -11.94 8.38
C PHE A 116 11.52 -11.78 9.67
N ASP A 117 12.03 -10.58 9.92
CA ASP A 117 12.82 -10.30 11.12
C ASP A 117 12.05 -10.36 12.43
N GLU A 118 10.73 -10.15 12.38
CA GLU A 118 9.81 -10.20 13.52
C GLU A 118 9.28 -11.62 13.79
N LEU A 119 9.66 -12.61 12.98
CA LEU A 119 9.25 -13.99 13.19
C LEU A 119 10.04 -14.60 14.36
N GLU A 120 9.36 -15.42 15.17
CA GLU A 120 10.02 -16.28 16.17
C GLU A 120 10.99 -17.25 15.46
N LYS A 121 12.25 -17.26 15.93
CA LYS A 121 13.39 -17.96 15.32
C LYS A 121 14.06 -18.96 16.28
N VAL A 122 13.77 -18.88 17.57
CA VAL A 122 14.48 -19.63 18.63
C VAL A 122 13.61 -20.75 19.17
N HIS A 123 12.37 -20.46 19.53
CA HIS A 123 11.52 -21.41 20.24
C HIS A 123 10.50 -22.06 19.28
N PRO A 124 10.68 -23.35 18.92
CA PRO A 124 9.72 -24.04 18.08
C PRO A 124 8.44 -24.36 18.86
N HIS A 125 7.31 -24.35 18.17
CA HIS A 125 6.02 -24.71 18.73
C HIS A 125 5.38 -25.82 17.92
N TYR A 126 4.85 -26.82 18.62
CA TYR A 126 4.10 -27.89 17.98
C TYR A 126 2.80 -27.35 17.38
N ASN A 127 2.53 -27.69 16.12
CA ASN A 127 1.29 -27.37 15.44
C ASN A 127 0.62 -28.63 14.89
N TRP A 128 -0.63 -28.85 15.30
CA TRP A 128 -1.39 -30.03 14.96
C TRP A 128 -1.71 -30.17 13.47
N HIS A 129 -1.74 -29.07 12.70
CA HIS A 129 -2.11 -29.10 11.29
C HIS A 129 -1.06 -29.80 10.41
N TYR A 130 0.22 -29.55 10.66
CA TYR A 130 1.34 -30.16 9.94
C TYR A 130 2.15 -31.16 10.79
N LYS A 131 1.68 -31.41 12.03
CA LYS A 131 2.19 -32.43 12.97
C LYS A 131 3.69 -32.32 13.23
N ASP A 132 4.15 -31.09 13.45
CA ASP A 132 5.58 -30.81 13.63
C ASP A 132 5.82 -29.66 14.61
N CYS A 133 7.03 -29.61 15.17
CA CYS A 133 7.49 -28.57 16.07
C CYS A 133 8.44 -27.62 15.32
N LEU A 134 7.91 -26.49 14.87
CA LEU A 134 8.65 -25.53 14.04
C LEU A 134 8.58 -24.12 14.64
N THR A 135 9.63 -23.34 14.42
CA THR A 135 9.63 -21.89 14.65
C THR A 135 8.80 -21.18 13.57
N GLN A 136 8.40 -19.93 13.81
CA GLN A 136 7.66 -19.17 12.79
C GLN A 136 8.49 -18.94 11.53
N ALA A 137 9.80 -18.71 11.68
CA ALA A 137 10.73 -18.59 10.55
C ALA A 137 10.78 -19.88 9.73
N GLN A 138 10.95 -21.04 10.37
CA GLN A 138 10.96 -22.34 9.69
C GLN A 138 9.64 -22.61 8.94
N VAL A 139 8.49 -22.31 9.54
CA VAL A 139 7.18 -22.46 8.90
C VAL A 139 7.09 -21.63 7.61
N VAL A 140 7.53 -20.37 7.66
CA VAL A 140 7.50 -19.48 6.50
C VAL A 140 8.48 -19.96 5.44
N THR A 141 9.73 -20.27 5.81
CA THR A 141 10.77 -20.77 4.89
C THR A 141 10.32 -22.05 4.20
N GLU A 142 9.83 -23.04 4.94
CA GLU A 142 9.35 -24.29 4.35
C GLU A 142 8.15 -24.06 3.42
N GLY A 143 7.23 -23.17 3.83
CA GLY A 143 6.06 -22.83 3.02
C GLY A 143 6.39 -22.15 1.70
N ILE A 144 7.28 -21.15 1.70
CA ILE A 144 7.65 -20.44 0.46
C ILE A 144 8.47 -21.33 -0.48
N ASN A 145 9.29 -22.24 0.05
CA ASN A 145 10.11 -23.18 -0.73
C ASN A 145 9.28 -24.23 -1.49
N THR A 146 7.96 -24.28 -1.28
CA THR A 146 7.06 -25.13 -2.08
C THR A 146 6.96 -24.71 -3.55
N SER A 147 7.36 -23.48 -3.88
CA SER A 147 7.37 -22.97 -5.25
C SER A 147 8.40 -21.85 -5.40
N THR A 148 9.31 -21.97 -6.37
CA THR A 148 10.29 -20.93 -6.70
C THR A 148 9.63 -19.57 -6.97
N THR A 149 8.48 -19.54 -7.65
CA THR A 149 7.74 -18.30 -7.89
C THR A 149 7.21 -17.68 -6.59
N LEU A 150 6.80 -18.52 -5.63
CA LEU A 150 6.29 -18.06 -4.34
C LEU A 150 7.43 -17.51 -3.47
N GLU A 151 8.56 -18.20 -3.43
CA GLU A 151 9.78 -17.75 -2.77
C GLU A 151 10.27 -16.40 -3.31
N ASN A 152 10.46 -16.29 -4.63
CA ASN A 152 10.87 -15.04 -5.28
C ASN A 152 9.89 -13.90 -4.95
N SER A 153 8.58 -14.17 -5.01
CA SER A 153 7.55 -13.16 -4.71
C SER A 153 7.54 -12.75 -3.23
N TYR A 154 7.85 -13.66 -2.32
CA TYR A 154 7.97 -13.37 -0.89
C TYR A 154 9.19 -12.50 -0.62
N ASN A 155 10.35 -12.91 -1.13
CA ASN A 155 11.62 -12.19 -0.96
C ASN A 155 11.53 -10.77 -1.53
N LEU A 156 10.98 -10.62 -2.74
CA LEU A 156 10.73 -9.31 -3.33
C LEU A 156 9.85 -8.43 -2.43
N MET A 157 8.76 -8.99 -1.89
CA MET A 157 7.87 -8.24 -1.01
C MET A 157 8.59 -7.80 0.28
N GLN A 158 9.39 -8.66 0.90
CA GLN A 158 10.15 -8.34 2.12
C GLN A 158 11.22 -7.27 1.84
N SER A 159 12.01 -7.43 0.77
CA SER A 159 13.02 -6.44 0.37
C SER A 159 12.39 -5.10 0.02
N PHE A 160 11.21 -5.09 -0.61
CA PHE A 160 10.49 -3.86 -0.91
C PHE A 160 10.03 -3.14 0.36
N ILE A 161 9.47 -3.88 1.33
CA ILE A 161 9.08 -3.31 2.62
C ILE A 161 10.29 -2.66 3.30
N GLN A 162 11.43 -3.37 3.35
CA GLN A 162 12.66 -2.84 3.93
C GLN A 162 13.18 -1.60 3.19
N ALA A 163 13.17 -1.60 1.85
CA ALA A 163 13.61 -0.46 1.05
C ALA A 163 12.72 0.78 1.28
N VAL A 164 11.41 0.60 1.45
CA VAL A 164 10.48 1.69 1.77
C VAL A 164 10.72 2.24 3.18
N GLU A 165 10.96 1.37 4.16
CA GLU A 165 11.19 1.77 5.56
C GLU A 165 12.53 2.49 5.78
N THR A 166 13.57 2.05 5.07
CA THR A 166 14.90 2.65 5.10
C THR A 166 15.05 3.86 4.17
N GLY A 167 14.03 4.15 3.35
CA GLY A 167 14.09 5.21 2.35
C GLY A 167 15.10 4.95 1.22
N ASN A 168 15.52 3.70 1.02
CA ASN A 168 16.50 3.32 0.00
C ASN A 168 15.86 3.29 -1.39
N THR A 169 15.83 4.46 -2.05
CA THR A 169 15.24 4.61 -3.38
C THR A 169 15.99 3.86 -4.48
N HIS A 170 17.28 3.57 -4.29
CA HIS A 170 18.06 2.83 -5.28
C HIS A 170 17.62 1.36 -5.31
N GLU A 171 17.60 0.71 -4.14
CA GLU A 171 17.10 -0.65 -3.98
C GLU A 171 15.65 -0.77 -4.46
N LEU A 172 14.80 0.19 -4.08
CA LEU A 172 13.41 0.23 -4.50
C LEU A 172 13.27 0.26 -6.03
N ASN A 173 14.12 1.01 -6.73
CA ASN A 173 14.12 1.06 -8.18
C ASN A 173 14.59 -0.26 -8.82
N LEU A 174 15.58 -0.94 -8.22
CA LEU A 174 16.02 -2.27 -8.69
C LEU A 174 14.89 -3.29 -8.54
N LEU A 175 14.24 -3.35 -7.38
CA LEU A 175 13.14 -4.27 -7.10
C LEU A 175 11.95 -4.04 -8.05
N ILE A 176 11.61 -2.80 -8.37
CA ILE A 176 10.52 -2.48 -9.32
C ILE A 176 10.84 -2.97 -10.74
N ASN A 177 12.13 -3.10 -11.10
CA ASN A 177 12.58 -3.55 -12.42
C ASN A 177 13.06 -5.01 -12.42
N CYS A 178 12.79 -5.79 -11.37
CA CYS A 178 13.21 -7.19 -11.27
C CYS A 178 12.77 -8.00 -12.50
N GLN A 179 13.59 -8.97 -12.89
CA GLN A 179 13.28 -9.92 -13.97
C GLN A 179 12.96 -11.33 -13.44
N ASP A 180 12.82 -11.47 -12.12
CA ASP A 180 12.59 -12.75 -11.48
C ASP A 180 11.23 -13.34 -11.86
N GLN A 181 11.14 -14.67 -11.78
CA GLN A 181 9.86 -15.35 -11.91
C GLN A 181 9.00 -15.09 -10.67
N ILE A 182 8.09 -14.13 -10.78
CA ILE A 182 7.15 -13.72 -9.73
C ILE A 182 5.69 -13.94 -10.16
N GLY A 183 4.76 -13.89 -9.20
CA GLY A 183 3.34 -14.05 -9.51
C GLY A 183 2.80 -12.98 -10.46
N THR A 184 1.86 -13.35 -11.33
CA THR A 184 1.30 -12.45 -12.36
C THR A 184 0.71 -11.16 -11.78
N LEU A 185 0.03 -11.24 -10.63
CA LEU A 185 -0.52 -10.06 -9.97
C LEU A 185 0.58 -9.17 -9.38
N MET A 186 1.66 -9.77 -8.87
CA MET A 186 2.84 -9.05 -8.40
C MET A 186 3.49 -8.27 -9.55
N HIS A 187 3.69 -8.93 -10.70
CA HIS A 187 4.22 -8.27 -11.89
C HIS A 187 3.36 -7.08 -12.33
N LYS A 188 2.02 -7.22 -12.34
CA LYS A 188 1.10 -6.10 -12.62
C LYS A 188 1.24 -4.95 -11.62
N THR A 189 1.41 -5.26 -10.33
CA THR A 189 1.69 -4.24 -9.30
C THR A 189 2.99 -3.51 -9.59
N LEU A 190 4.08 -4.22 -9.92
CA LEU A 190 5.37 -3.59 -10.26
C LEU A 190 5.30 -2.74 -11.52
N LEU A 191 4.58 -3.17 -12.56
CA LEU A 191 4.34 -2.33 -13.75
C LEU A 191 3.60 -1.04 -13.38
N THR A 192 2.65 -1.11 -12.45
CA THR A 192 1.93 0.07 -11.97
C THR A 192 2.87 0.99 -11.20
N PHE A 193 3.78 0.46 -10.38
CA PHE A 193 4.81 1.26 -9.71
C PHE A 193 5.81 1.86 -10.71
N LYS A 194 6.24 1.11 -11.71
CA LYS A 194 7.14 1.55 -12.78
C LYS A 194 6.55 2.71 -13.58
N HIS A 195 5.26 2.65 -13.92
CA HIS A 195 4.57 3.77 -14.57
C HIS A 195 4.53 5.04 -13.70
N ASN A 196 4.56 4.88 -12.38
CA ASN A 196 4.49 5.95 -11.40
C ASN A 196 5.80 6.15 -10.62
N LEU A 197 6.93 5.78 -11.22
CA LEU A 197 8.19 5.56 -10.51
C LEU A 197 8.61 6.77 -9.67
N LYS A 198 8.59 7.97 -10.26
CA LYS A 198 8.97 9.21 -9.53
C LYS A 198 8.15 9.41 -8.26
N ALA A 199 6.83 9.18 -8.33
CA ALA A 199 5.94 9.35 -7.18
C ALA A 199 6.10 8.24 -6.13
N VAL A 200 6.41 7.02 -6.57
CA VAL A 200 6.75 5.87 -5.70
C VAL A 200 8.05 6.12 -4.95
N LEU A 201 9.11 6.56 -5.65
CA LEU A 201 10.39 6.91 -5.02
C LEU A 201 10.24 8.08 -4.04
N ASN A 202 9.43 9.09 -4.38
CA ASN A 202 9.07 10.16 -3.46
C ASN A 202 8.38 9.62 -2.20
N GLY A 203 7.51 8.62 -2.33
CA GLY A 203 6.83 7.95 -1.23
C GLY A 203 7.79 7.33 -0.20
N ALA A 204 8.91 6.76 -0.66
CA ALA A 204 9.94 6.22 0.21
C ALA A 204 10.88 7.30 0.76
N LYS A 205 11.21 8.33 -0.04
CA LYS A 205 12.21 9.35 0.31
C LYS A 205 11.68 10.44 1.24
N LEU A 206 10.44 10.87 1.06
CA LEU A 206 9.89 12.04 1.74
C LEU A 206 9.17 11.62 3.04
N PRO A 207 9.15 12.48 4.08
CA PRO A 207 8.57 12.14 5.37
C PRO A 207 7.03 12.03 5.36
N TYR A 208 6.37 12.52 4.30
CA TYR A 208 4.91 12.58 4.21
C TYR A 208 4.28 11.18 4.09
N SER A 209 3.12 10.97 4.72
CA SER A 209 2.32 9.74 4.60
C SER A 209 0.83 10.02 4.79
N ASN A 210 -0.02 9.08 4.36
CA ASN A 210 -1.46 9.17 4.63
C ASN A 210 -1.87 8.66 6.03
N GLY A 211 -0.92 8.27 6.89
CA GLY A 211 -1.20 7.61 8.18
C GLY A 211 -2.12 8.40 9.12
N CYS A 212 -1.93 9.71 9.21
CA CYS A 212 -2.75 10.60 10.04
C CYS A 212 -4.23 10.60 9.61
N LEU A 213 -4.49 10.42 8.32
CA LEU A 213 -5.85 10.39 7.78
C LEU A 213 -6.54 9.04 7.98
N GLU A 214 -5.82 7.92 8.04
CA GLU A 214 -6.42 6.65 8.45
C GLU A 214 -6.95 6.73 9.90
N GLY A 215 -6.19 7.37 10.79
CA GLY A 215 -6.63 7.68 12.15
C GLY A 215 -7.89 8.57 12.17
N PHE A 216 -7.93 9.59 11.31
CA PHE A 216 -9.09 10.47 11.16
C PHE A 216 -10.32 9.76 10.57
N ASN A 217 -10.16 8.95 9.51
CA ASN A 217 -11.22 8.15 8.92
C ASN A 217 -11.80 7.15 9.93
N ARG A 218 -10.96 6.54 10.76
CA ARG A 218 -11.42 5.65 11.83
C ARG A 218 -12.26 6.42 12.86
N LYS A 219 -11.85 7.63 13.25
CA LYS A 219 -12.64 8.51 14.14
C LYS A 219 -13.97 8.96 13.52
N LEU A 220 -13.98 9.38 12.25
CA LEU A 220 -15.22 9.72 11.54
C LEU A 220 -16.19 8.53 11.44
N ASN A 221 -15.67 7.33 11.15
CA ASN A 221 -16.46 6.11 11.14
C ASN A 221 -17.00 5.71 12.54
N LEU A 222 -16.38 6.18 13.63
CA LEU A 222 -16.86 5.95 15.00
C LEU A 222 -17.95 6.96 15.40
N SER A 223 -17.82 8.23 15.02
CA SER A 223 -18.79 9.29 15.34
C SER A 223 -20.02 9.30 14.44
N ILE A 224 -19.90 8.81 13.21
CA ILE A 224 -21.00 8.71 12.25
C ILE A 224 -21.22 7.23 11.97
N ARG A 225 -22.33 6.64 12.42
CA ARG A 225 -22.78 5.28 12.07
C ARG A 225 -23.16 5.13 10.57
N LYS A 226 -22.38 5.71 9.66
CA LYS A 226 -22.45 5.47 8.22
C LYS A 226 -21.03 5.16 7.74
N LYS A 227 -20.82 3.91 7.32
CA LYS A 227 -19.60 3.42 6.68
C LYS A 227 -19.13 4.38 5.58
N VAL A 228 -18.11 5.18 5.87
CA VAL A 228 -17.34 5.90 4.85
C VAL A 228 -16.29 4.91 4.33
N ASP A 229 -16.68 4.14 3.31
CA ASP A 229 -15.80 3.16 2.66
C ASP A 229 -15.08 3.81 1.45
N LYS A 230 -13.74 3.84 1.51
CA LYS A 230 -12.77 4.29 0.48
C LYS A 230 -12.77 5.78 0.16
N ASN A 231 -11.99 6.54 0.92
CA ASN A 231 -11.66 7.93 0.62
C ASN A 231 -10.57 7.99 -0.45
N ILE A 232 -10.70 8.89 -1.42
CA ILE A 232 -9.52 9.37 -2.13
C ILE A 232 -8.98 10.56 -1.35
N VAL A 233 -7.70 10.48 -1.06
CA VAL A 233 -7.02 11.28 -0.07
C VAL A 233 -5.92 12.03 -0.78
N MET A 234 -5.92 13.35 -0.60
CA MET A 234 -4.81 14.22 -0.98
C MET A 234 -4.37 14.99 0.25
N PHE A 235 -3.15 14.75 0.71
CA PHE A 235 -2.47 15.68 1.62
C PHE A 235 -1.79 16.72 0.77
N LEU A 236 -2.07 17.99 1.01
CA LEU A 236 -1.33 19.10 0.40
C LEU A 236 -0.38 19.63 1.49
N SER A 237 0.94 19.46 1.32
CA SER A 237 1.90 20.11 2.23
C SER A 237 2.16 21.54 1.77
N THR A 238 2.27 22.43 2.76
CA THR A 238 2.34 23.88 2.62
C THR A 238 1.07 24.52 2.05
N PHE A 239 0.15 24.92 2.94
CA PHE A 239 -0.76 26.03 2.64
C PHE A 239 -0.50 27.20 3.58
N ILE A 240 -0.08 28.31 2.99
CA ILE A 240 -0.76 29.56 3.24
C ILE A 240 -1.65 29.75 2.02
N LEU A 241 -2.96 29.52 2.20
CA LEU A 241 -4.02 29.86 1.24
C LEU A 241 -4.96 30.84 1.90
#